data_AF-A0A1G7ILI5-F1
#
_entry.id   AF-A0A1G7ILI5-F1
#
_cell.length_a   1.000
_cell.length_b   1.000
_cell.length_c   1.000
_cell.angle_alpha   90.00
_cell.angle_beta   90.00
_cell.angle_gamma   90.00
#
_symmetry.space_group_name_H-M   'P 1'
#
loop_
_entity.id
_entity.type
_entity.pdbx_description
1 polymer ?
#
loop_
_entity_poly.entity_id
_entity_poly.type
_entity_poly.pdbx_seq_one_letter_code
_entity_poly.pdbx_strand_id
1 'polypeptide(L)'
;MVGRTPEYLGKKIEAGEIKMATLAVLIPAVTILLLSAVAAVVEANAASIANPGPHGLSEILYAFSSGAGNNGSAFAGLAANTPFYNLWLSVAMLFGRFGVIVPALAIAGSLAEKKISPPGPGTFPTTGWLFVILLAGVVLIVGALTFLPALALGPIVEQLLMLQGTTF
;
A
#
# COMPACT_ATOMS: atom_id res chain seq x y z
N MET A 1 4.44 22.46 6.85
CA MET A 1 3.57 22.84 7.98
C MET A 1 4.24 23.83 8.94
N VAL A 2 5.50 23.63 9.36
CA VAL A 2 6.19 24.51 10.34
C VAL A 2 7.27 25.41 9.70
N GLY A 3 7.53 25.29 8.39
CA GLY A 3 8.52 26.12 7.69
C GLY A 3 9.98 25.78 8.02
N ARG A 4 10.26 24.57 8.52
CA ARG A 4 11.59 24.08 8.89
C ARG A 4 11.97 22.86 8.06
N THR A 5 13.28 22.62 7.93
CA THR A 5 13.79 21.39 7.32
C THR A 5 13.32 20.18 8.13
N PRO A 6 12.79 19.12 7.49
CA PRO A 6 12.39 17.91 8.19
C PRO A 6 13.56 17.26 8.93
N GLU A 7 13.31 16.80 10.14
CA GLU A 7 14.30 16.20 11.02
C GLU A 7 13.63 15.08 11.84
N TYR A 8 14.32 13.94 11.97
CA TYR A 8 13.88 12.83 12.81
C TYR A 8 15.06 12.31 13.62
N LEU A 9 14.90 12.22 14.95
CA LEU A 9 15.97 11.81 15.88
C LEU A 9 17.28 12.60 15.71
N GLY A 10 17.19 13.91 15.46
CA GLY A 10 18.35 14.77 15.25
C GLY A 10 18.99 14.67 13.86
N LYS A 11 18.51 13.76 12.99
CA LYS A 11 19.01 13.60 11.62
C LYS A 11 18.10 14.33 10.63
N LYS A 12 18.70 15.17 9.79
CA LYS A 12 17.98 15.91 8.74
C LYS A 12 17.56 14.98 7.61
N ILE A 13 16.30 15.08 7.21
CA ILE A 13 15.74 14.34 6.07
C ILE A 13 15.77 15.28 4.86
N GLU A 14 16.52 14.89 3.84
CA GLU A 14 16.76 15.68 2.63
C GLU A 14 16.07 15.03 1.43
N ALA A 15 16.22 15.64 0.26
CA ALA A 15 15.52 15.20 -0.94
C ALA A 15 15.79 13.74 -1.32
N GLY A 16 17.00 13.22 -1.03
CA GLY A 16 17.37 11.82 -1.27
C GLY A 16 16.51 10.85 -0.48
N GLU A 17 16.40 11.05 0.85
CA GLU A 17 15.58 10.18 1.69
C GLU A 17 14.09 10.31 1.37
N ILE A 18 13.61 11.52 1.06
CA ILE A 18 12.21 11.73 0.67
C ILE A 18 11.88 10.95 -0.59
N LYS A 19 12.73 11.00 -1.63
CA LYS A 19 12.51 10.22 -2.87
C LYS A 19 12.44 8.72 -2.59
N MET A 20 13.35 8.19 -1.78
CA MET A 20 13.37 6.77 -1.44
C MET A 20 12.15 6.37 -0.60
N ALA A 21 11.72 7.20 0.36
CA ALA A 21 10.53 6.94 1.15
C ALA A 21 9.27 6.96 0.29
N THR A 22 9.17 7.91 -0.66
CA THR A 22 8.07 7.96 -1.63
C THR A 22 8.05 6.71 -2.51
N LEU A 23 9.19 6.26 -3.02
CA LEU A 23 9.27 5.02 -3.80
C LEU A 23 8.83 3.80 -2.98
N ALA A 24 9.29 3.68 -1.72
CA ALA A 24 8.91 2.59 -0.84
C ALA A 24 7.39 2.49 -0.60
N VAL A 25 6.70 3.63 -0.55
CA VAL A 25 5.24 3.67 -0.39
C VAL A 25 4.52 3.41 -1.72
N LEU A 26 5.01 3.97 -2.82
CA LEU A 26 4.31 3.90 -4.12
C LEU A 26 4.46 2.55 -4.81
N ILE A 27 5.60 1.86 -4.68
CA ILE A 27 5.84 0.61 -5.42
C ILE A 27 4.78 -0.46 -5.09
N PRO A 28 4.48 -0.78 -3.81
CA PRO A 28 3.41 -1.71 -3.49
C PRO A 28 2.04 -1.24 -3.99
N ALA A 29 1.69 0.04 -3.78
CA ALA A 29 0.40 0.59 -4.16
C ALA A 29 0.15 0.51 -5.68
N VAL A 30 1.13 0.91 -6.49
CA VAL A 30 1.06 0.84 -7.95
C VAL A 30 0.96 -0.62 -8.41
N THR A 31 1.73 -1.52 -7.79
CA THR A 31 1.69 -2.94 -8.10
C THR A 31 0.30 -3.54 -7.85
N ILE A 32 -0.31 -3.22 -6.71
CA ILE A 32 -1.66 -3.69 -6.36
C ILE A 32 -2.68 -3.21 -7.40
N LEU A 33 -2.71 -1.91 -7.67
CA LEU A 33 -3.74 -1.31 -8.53
C LEU A 33 -3.58 -1.74 -9.99
N LEU A 34 -2.36 -1.74 -10.53
CA LEU A 34 -2.13 -2.11 -11.93
C LEU A 34 -2.44 -3.59 -12.18
N LEU A 35 -1.96 -4.49 -11.32
CA LEU A 35 -2.20 -5.92 -11.52
C LEU A 35 -3.66 -6.30 -11.29
N SER A 36 -4.33 -5.66 -10.33
CA SER A 36 -5.78 -5.83 -10.14
C SER A 36 -6.56 -5.34 -11.35
N ALA A 37 -6.18 -4.20 -11.93
CA ALA A 37 -6.82 -3.68 -13.14
C ALA A 37 -6.64 -4.65 -14.33
N VAL A 38 -5.42 -5.14 -14.56
CA VAL A 38 -5.14 -6.11 -15.64
C VAL A 38 -5.92 -7.41 -15.44
N ALA A 39 -5.99 -7.92 -14.21
CA ALA A 39 -6.73 -9.13 -13.90
C ALA A 39 -8.25 -8.96 -14.09
N ALA A 40 -8.80 -7.78 -13.78
CA ALA A 40 -10.24 -7.52 -13.87
C ALA A 40 -10.73 -7.29 -15.31
N VAL A 41 -9.90 -6.77 -16.22
CA VAL A 41 -10.32 -6.42 -17.60
C VAL A 41 -10.05 -7.53 -18.62
N VAL A 42 -9.12 -8.45 -18.34
CA VAL A 42 -8.82 -9.58 -19.22
C VAL A 42 -9.74 -10.73 -18.86
N GLU A 43 -10.65 -11.07 -19.78
CA GLU A 43 -11.72 -12.07 -19.56
C GLU A 43 -11.22 -13.41 -19.02
N ALA A 44 -10.13 -13.94 -19.58
CA ALA A 44 -9.53 -15.21 -19.13
C ALA A 44 -9.04 -15.18 -17.67
N ASN A 45 -8.66 -14.00 -17.17
CA ASN A 45 -8.22 -13.82 -15.78
C ASN A 45 -9.43 -13.62 -14.86
N ALA A 46 -10.37 -12.77 -15.28
CA ALA A 46 -11.62 -12.51 -14.56
C ALA A 46 -12.48 -13.79 -14.39
N ALA A 47 -12.38 -14.75 -15.31
CA ALA A 47 -13.01 -16.06 -15.19
C ALA A 47 -12.54 -16.91 -13.97
N SER A 48 -11.47 -16.48 -13.27
CA SER A 48 -10.99 -17.15 -12.05
C SER A 48 -11.72 -16.71 -10.77
N ILE A 49 -12.58 -15.69 -10.86
CA ILE A 49 -13.44 -15.22 -9.76
C ILE A 49 -14.46 -16.32 -9.40
N ALA A 50 -14.68 -16.56 -8.11
CA ALA A 50 -15.71 -17.49 -7.65
C ALA A 50 -17.06 -16.79 -7.39
N ASN A 51 -17.03 -15.54 -6.94
CA ASN A 51 -18.23 -14.82 -6.54
C ASN A 51 -18.51 -13.66 -7.51
N PRO A 52 -19.62 -13.68 -8.27
CA PRO A 52 -19.94 -12.62 -9.21
C PRO A 52 -20.30 -11.31 -8.49
N GLY A 53 -20.46 -10.24 -9.28
CA GLY A 53 -20.74 -8.91 -8.75
C GLY A 53 -19.52 -8.27 -8.07
N PRO A 54 -19.74 -7.31 -7.15
CA PRO A 54 -18.65 -6.55 -6.53
C PRO A 54 -17.65 -7.39 -5.74
N HIS A 55 -18.08 -8.54 -5.18
CA HIS A 55 -17.20 -9.43 -4.43
C HIS A 55 -16.07 -9.99 -5.30
N GLY A 56 -16.32 -10.21 -6.59
CA GLY A 56 -15.30 -10.68 -7.51
C GLY A 56 -14.16 -9.68 -7.71
N LEU A 57 -14.46 -8.39 -7.71
CA LEU A 57 -13.40 -7.36 -7.69
C LEU A 57 -12.65 -7.39 -6.35
N SER A 58 -13.35 -7.61 -5.24
CA SER A 58 -12.73 -7.77 -3.93
C SER A 58 -11.79 -8.98 -3.89
N GLU A 59 -12.14 -10.11 -4.50
CA GLU A 59 -11.28 -11.30 -4.62
C GLU A 59 -9.96 -10.99 -5.34
N ILE A 60 -10.03 -10.33 -6.50
CA ILE A 60 -8.85 -9.92 -7.27
C ILE A 60 -8.01 -8.92 -6.47
N LEU A 61 -8.64 -7.85 -5.98
CA LEU A 61 -7.98 -6.77 -5.26
C LEU A 61 -7.28 -7.31 -4.00
N TYR A 62 -7.94 -8.21 -3.26
CA TYR A 62 -7.40 -8.81 -2.07
C TYR A 62 -6.19 -9.72 -2.38
N ALA A 63 -6.26 -10.50 -3.47
CA ALA A 63 -5.14 -11.35 -3.87
C ALA A 63 -3.86 -10.54 -4.15
N PHE A 64 -3.95 -9.47 -4.95
CA PHE A 64 -2.79 -8.61 -5.22
C PHE A 64 -2.39 -7.73 -4.03
N SER A 65 -3.35 -7.28 -3.20
CA SER A 65 -3.06 -6.58 -1.95
C SER A 65 -2.27 -7.44 -0.99
N SER A 66 -2.68 -8.70 -0.81
CA SER A 66 -1.98 -9.66 0.04
C SER A 66 -0.62 -10.05 -0.51
N GLY A 67 -0.53 -10.28 -1.83
CA GLY A 67 0.73 -10.59 -2.52
C GLY A 67 1.76 -9.46 -2.40
N ALA A 68 1.40 -8.25 -2.83
CA ALA A 68 2.30 -7.08 -2.72
C ALA A 68 2.53 -6.65 -1.27
N GLY A 69 1.57 -6.87 -0.38
CA GLY A 69 1.72 -6.67 1.07
C GLY A 69 2.56 -7.74 1.75
N ASN A 70 2.93 -8.83 1.04
CA ASN A 70 3.61 -10.00 1.59
C ASN A 70 2.92 -10.58 2.84
N ASN A 71 1.58 -10.53 2.87
CA ASN A 71 0.78 -11.02 3.99
C ASN A 71 0.58 -12.54 3.91
N GLY A 72 0.14 -13.03 2.75
CA GLY A 72 -0.12 -14.46 2.51
C GLY A 72 -1.56 -14.90 2.77
N SER A 73 -2.42 -14.02 3.30
CA SER A 73 -3.87 -14.29 3.39
C SER A 73 -4.52 -14.34 2.00
N ALA A 74 -5.63 -15.06 1.86
CA ALA A 74 -6.45 -15.08 0.65
C ALA A 74 -7.93 -15.25 1.01
N PHE A 75 -8.84 -14.74 0.16
CA PHE A 75 -10.26 -15.12 0.22
C PHE A 75 -10.50 -16.59 -0.15
N ALA A 76 -9.54 -17.21 -0.86
CA ALA A 76 -9.56 -18.61 -1.27
C ALA A 76 -10.71 -19.03 -2.22
N GLY A 77 -11.61 -18.11 -2.59
CA GLY A 77 -12.54 -18.27 -3.71
C GLY A 77 -11.86 -18.14 -5.08
N LEU A 78 -10.98 -17.14 -5.23
CA LEU A 78 -10.23 -16.91 -6.47
C LEU A 78 -9.38 -18.13 -6.86
N ALA A 79 -9.63 -18.69 -8.05
CA ALA A 79 -8.88 -19.81 -8.61
C ALA A 79 -7.48 -19.36 -9.10
N ALA A 80 -6.56 -19.14 -8.16
CA ALA A 80 -5.24 -18.57 -8.44
C ALA A 80 -4.24 -19.55 -9.09
N ASN A 81 -4.57 -20.84 -9.21
CA ASN A 81 -3.70 -21.83 -9.87
C ASN A 81 -3.79 -21.76 -11.40
N THR A 82 -3.51 -20.59 -11.96
CA THR A 82 -3.37 -20.36 -13.40
C THR A 82 -1.97 -19.81 -13.68
N PRO A 83 -1.43 -19.98 -14.90
CA PRO A 83 -0.16 -19.38 -15.26
C PRO A 83 -0.11 -17.86 -15.03
N PHE A 84 -1.22 -17.16 -15.28
CA PHE A 84 -1.34 -15.73 -15.04
C PHE A 84 -1.20 -15.39 -13.55
N TYR A 85 -2.06 -15.94 -12.69
CA TYR A 85 -2.05 -15.59 -11.27
C TYR A 85 -0.77 -16.05 -10.58
N ASN A 86 -0.27 -17.25 -10.88
CA ASN A 86 1.00 -17.74 -10.34
C ASN A 86 2.16 -16.78 -10.66
N LEU A 87 2.28 -16.34 -11.93
CA LEU A 87 3.34 -15.43 -12.35
C LEU A 87 3.18 -14.03 -11.76
N TRP A 88 1.99 -13.44 -11.89
CA TRP A 88 1.78 -12.04 -11.51
C TRP A 88 1.65 -11.83 -10.00
N LEU A 89 1.15 -12.82 -9.23
CA LEU A 89 1.27 -12.78 -7.77
C LEU A 89 2.73 -12.93 -7.33
N SER A 90 3.54 -13.75 -8.01
CA SER A 90 4.98 -13.84 -7.74
C SER A 90 5.69 -12.51 -8.00
N VAL A 91 5.35 -11.85 -9.10
CA VAL A 91 5.83 -10.50 -9.42
C VAL A 91 5.38 -9.50 -8.34
N ALA A 92 4.11 -9.57 -7.90
CA ALA A 92 3.59 -8.71 -6.85
C ALA A 92 4.36 -8.86 -5.54
N MET A 93 4.62 -10.10 -5.11
CA MET A 93 5.44 -10.41 -3.93
C MET A 93 6.87 -9.87 -4.07
N LEU A 94 7.49 -10.08 -5.23
CA LEU A 94 8.86 -9.59 -5.49
C LEU A 94 8.95 -8.07 -5.34
N PHE A 95 8.07 -7.32 -6.01
CA PHE A 95 8.06 -5.86 -5.94
C PHE A 95 7.63 -5.34 -4.57
N GLY A 96 6.63 -5.97 -3.95
CA GLY A 96 6.20 -5.65 -2.61
C GLY A 96 7.31 -5.82 -1.56
N ARG A 97 8.17 -6.83 -1.73
CA ARG A 97 9.26 -7.14 -0.80
C ARG A 97 10.49 -6.29 -1.11
N PHE A 98 11.08 -6.49 -2.28
CA PHE A 98 12.38 -5.90 -2.61
C PHE A 98 12.27 -4.45 -3.07
N GLY A 99 11.14 -4.05 -3.65
CA GLY A 99 10.84 -2.66 -3.97
C GLY A 99 10.70 -1.76 -2.74
N VAL A 100 10.47 -2.34 -1.55
CA VAL A 100 10.47 -1.62 -0.27
C VAL A 100 11.84 -1.71 0.42
N ILE A 101 12.45 -2.91 0.43
CA ILE A 101 13.75 -3.13 1.08
C ILE A 101 14.85 -2.27 0.45
N VAL A 102 14.92 -2.19 -0.88
CA VAL A 102 16.01 -1.45 -1.56
C VAL A 102 15.97 0.05 -1.21
N PRO A 103 14.85 0.78 -1.33
CA PRO A 103 14.79 2.16 -0.88
C PRO A 103 15.01 2.32 0.62
N ALA A 104 14.53 1.38 1.46
CA ALA A 104 14.77 1.42 2.90
C ALA A 104 16.27 1.31 3.25
N LEU A 105 17.02 0.45 2.55
CA LEU A 105 18.48 0.36 2.71
C LEU A 105 19.19 1.62 2.22
N ALA A 106 18.72 2.23 1.13
CA ALA A 106 19.26 3.51 0.65
C ALA A 106 19.06 4.64 1.69
N ILE A 107 17.88 4.69 2.33
CA ILE A 107 17.62 5.62 3.44
C ILE A 107 18.56 5.31 4.61
N ALA A 108 18.70 4.05 5.00
CA ALA A 108 19.55 3.65 6.11
C ALA A 108 21.02 4.06 5.89
N GLY A 109 21.55 3.80 4.69
CA GLY A 109 22.92 4.21 4.31
C GLY A 109 23.09 5.73 4.35
N SER A 110 22.17 6.48 3.73
CA SER A 110 22.21 7.95 3.73
C SER A 110 22.13 8.53 5.15
N LEU A 111 21.26 7.98 6.00
CA LEU A 111 21.15 8.43 7.39
C LEU A 111 22.37 8.04 8.23
N ALA A 112 23.05 6.94 7.94
CA ALA A 112 24.24 6.50 8.70
C ALA A 112 25.37 7.53 8.64
N GLU A 113 25.53 8.23 7.51
CA GLU A 113 26.55 9.26 7.31
C GLU A 113 26.20 10.60 7.99
N LYS A 114 24.92 10.80 8.36
CA LYS A 114 24.46 12.08 8.93
C LYS A 114 24.75 12.20 10.42
N LYS A 115 25.29 13.37 10.78
CA LYS A 115 25.48 13.81 12.17
C LYS A 115 24.14 14.09 12.85
N ILE A 116 24.07 13.79 14.14
CA ILE A 116 22.91 14.07 14.98
C ILE A 116 23.04 15.51 15.51
N SER A 117 22.01 16.31 15.28
CA SER A 117 21.92 17.68 15.81
C SER A 117 21.23 17.65 17.18
N PRO A 118 21.67 18.47 18.16
CA PRO A 118 20.98 18.59 19.43
C PRO A 118 19.60 19.26 19.25
N PRO A 119 18.60 18.94 20.08
CA PRO A 119 17.29 19.58 20.02
C PRO A 119 17.38 21.09 20.20
N GLY A 120 16.67 21.85 19.36
CA GLY A 120 16.56 23.30 19.44
C GLY A 120 15.11 23.78 19.42
N PRO A 121 14.86 25.10 19.46
CA PRO A 121 13.50 25.67 19.47
C PRO A 121 12.63 25.29 18.26
N GLY A 122 13.26 24.85 17.15
CA GLY A 122 12.58 24.40 15.95
C GLY A 122 12.38 22.88 15.85
N THR A 123 12.86 22.10 16.83
CA THR A 123 12.73 20.63 16.82
C THR A 123 11.30 20.23 17.14
N PHE A 124 10.65 19.49 16.25
CA PHE A 124 9.29 19.02 16.45
C PHE A 124 9.29 17.77 17.36
N PRO A 125 8.50 17.74 18.46
CA PRO A 125 8.46 16.60 19.38
C PRO A 125 7.78 15.38 18.73
N THR A 126 8.52 14.29 18.57
CA THR A 126 8.04 13.05 17.93
C THR A 126 7.55 11.96 18.91
N THR A 127 7.36 12.29 20.18
CA THR A 127 6.99 11.34 21.25
C THR A 127 5.63 11.60 21.88
N GLY A 128 5.02 12.76 21.62
CA GLY A 128 3.72 13.15 22.21
C GLY A 128 2.51 12.77 21.35
N TRP A 129 1.31 12.92 21.94
CA TRP A 129 0.03 12.63 21.28
C TRP A 129 -0.16 13.32 19.94
N LEU A 130 0.34 14.55 19.80
CA LEU A 130 0.28 15.28 18.53
C LEU A 130 0.97 14.51 17.39
N PHE A 131 2.15 13.95 17.65
CA PHE A 131 2.87 13.16 16.64
C PHE A 131 2.17 11.82 16.37
N VAL A 132 1.62 11.18 17.40
CA VAL A 132 0.83 9.94 17.24
C VAL A 132 -0.36 10.16 16.31
N ILE A 133 -1.15 11.20 16.57
CA ILE A 133 -2.33 11.54 15.75
C ILE A 133 -1.90 11.94 14.34
N LEU A 134 -0.85 12.74 14.20
CA LEU A 134 -0.31 13.14 12.90
C LEU A 134 0.14 11.92 12.08
N LEU A 135 0.90 11.00 12.68
CA LEU A 135 1.40 9.80 12.02
C LEU A 135 0.24 8.88 11.61
N ALA A 136 -0.69 8.61 12.52
CA ALA A 136 -1.88 7.81 12.21
C ALA A 136 -2.71 8.46 11.09
N GLY A 137 -2.91 9.77 11.15
CA GLY A 137 -3.62 10.53 10.12
C GLY A 137 -2.95 10.42 8.75
N VAL A 138 -1.62 10.55 8.68
CA VAL A 138 -0.87 10.38 7.42
C VAL A 138 -1.06 8.96 6.86
N VAL A 139 -0.92 7.93 7.70
CA VAL A 139 -1.09 6.52 7.26
C VAL A 139 -2.51 6.29 6.73
N LEU A 140 -3.54 6.76 7.46
CA LEU A 140 -4.94 6.60 7.07
C LEU A 140 -5.27 7.38 5.79
N ILE A 141 -4.84 8.65 5.68
CA ILE A 141 -5.14 9.49 4.51
C ILE A 141 -4.44 8.94 3.27
N VAL A 142 -3.17 8.57 3.35
CA VAL A 142 -2.45 8.01 2.20
C VAL A 142 -3.08 6.69 1.77
N GLY A 143 -3.40 5.79 2.71
CA GLY A 143 -4.09 4.54 2.40
C GLY A 143 -5.47 4.78 1.78
N ALA A 144 -6.30 5.60 2.42
CA ALA A 144 -7.64 5.91 1.94
C ALA A 144 -7.61 6.53 0.54
N LEU A 145 -6.83 7.60 0.32
CA LEU A 145 -6.80 8.27 -0.99
C LEU A 145 -6.26 7.38 -2.11
N THR A 146 -5.41 6.39 -1.77
CA THR A 146 -4.87 5.45 -2.76
C THR A 146 -5.89 4.40 -3.17
N PHE A 147 -6.64 3.84 -2.21
CA PHE A 147 -7.47 2.65 -2.45
C PHE A 147 -8.98 2.90 -2.41
N LEU A 148 -9.44 4.08 -1.97
CA LEU A 148 -10.87 4.40 -1.85
C LEU A 148 -11.66 4.14 -3.14
N PRO A 149 -11.18 4.50 -4.35
CA PRO A 149 -11.92 4.19 -5.57
C PRO A 149 -12.11 2.67 -5.80
N ALA A 150 -11.08 1.86 -5.55
CA ALA A 150 -11.16 0.41 -5.69
C ALA A 150 -12.03 -0.22 -4.60
N LEU A 151 -11.89 0.25 -3.35
CA LEU A 151 -12.71 -0.21 -2.22
C LEU A 151 -14.18 0.18 -2.37
N ALA A 152 -14.47 1.33 -2.99
CA ALA A 152 -15.82 1.76 -3.31
C ALA A 152 -16.52 0.77 -4.26
N LEU A 153 -15.81 0.28 -5.27
CA LEU A 153 -16.33 -0.63 -6.30
C LEU A 153 -16.36 -2.10 -5.88
N GLY A 154 -15.64 -2.48 -4.81
CA GLY A 154 -15.66 -3.82 -4.25
C GLY A 154 -16.49 -3.90 -2.98
N PRO A 155 -15.86 -3.94 -1.78
CA PRO A 155 -16.54 -4.26 -0.53
C PRO A 155 -17.57 -3.21 -0.09
N ILE A 156 -17.38 -1.93 -0.42
CA ILE A 156 -18.32 -0.89 0.02
C ILE A 156 -19.65 -1.02 -0.72
N VAL A 157 -19.63 -1.12 -2.05
CA VAL A 157 -20.87 -1.30 -2.83
C VAL A 157 -21.51 -2.65 -2.55
N GLU A 158 -20.71 -3.70 -2.33
CA GLU A 158 -21.20 -5.00 -1.88
C GLU A 158 -22.03 -4.88 -0.59
N GLN A 159 -21.49 -4.21 0.43
CA GLN A 159 -22.18 -3.98 1.70
C GLN A 159 -23.49 -3.20 1.51
N LEU A 160 -23.49 -2.17 0.66
CA LEU A 160 -24.69 -1.36 0.40
C LEU A 160 -25.78 -2.18 -0.31
N LEU A 161 -25.40 -3.06 -1.24
CA LEU A 161 -26.33 -3.92 -1.97
C LEU A 161 -26.91 -5.02 -1.08
N MET A 162 -26.09 -5.62 -0.20
CA MET A 162 -26.56 -6.58 0.81
C MET A 162 -27.60 -5.95 1.75
N LEU A 163 -27.38 -4.71 2.19
CA LEU A 163 -28.35 -3.96 3.02
C LEU A 163 -29.67 -3.67 2.28
N GLN A 164 -29.66 -3.67 0.94
CA GLN A 164 -30.84 -3.54 0.09
C GLN A 164 -31.47 -4.90 -0.28
N GLY A 165 -30.91 -6.01 0.21
CA GLY A 165 -31.40 -7.37 -0.09
C GLY A 165 -30.98 -7.92 -1.45
N THR A 166 -30.01 -7.29 -2.12
CA THR A 166 -29.45 -7.80 -3.39
C THR A 166 -28.30 -8.76 -3.10
N THR A 167 -28.36 -9.96 -3.67
CA THR A 167 -27.31 -11.00 -3.57
C THR A 167 -26.94 -11.48 -4.98
N PHE A 168 -25.73 -12.04 -5.13
CA PHE A 168 -25.11 -12.39 -6.42
C PHE A 168 -24.79 -13.88 -6.49
#